data_AF-T1BUY5-F1
#
_entry.id   AF-T1BUY5-F1
#
_cell.length_a   1.000
_cell.length_b   1.000
_cell.length_c   1.000
_cell.angle_alpha   90.00
_cell.angle_beta   90.00
_cell.angle_gamma   90.00
#
_symmetry.space_group_name_H-M   'P 1'
#
loop_
_entity.id
_entity.type
_entity.pdbx_description
1 polymer ?
#
loop_
_entity_poly.entity_id
_entity_poly.type
_entity_poly.pdbx_seq_one_letter_code
_entity_poly.pdbx_strand_id
1 'polypeptide(L)'
;MKLPELARFPEDLEPTAGATAGERIPFDAWAREIKHNPRLKEYAETQAFLWRSALDDVPDGGHVLMISHGGIIEVGALGADFEGARGLGDGLQYLEGVRLEWTGTKWGRIELVRSDDGP
;
A
#
# COMPACT_ATOMS: atom_id res chain seq x y z
N MET A 1 -14.68 -16.29 8.28
CA MET A 1 -13.53 -15.39 8.51
C MET A 1 -13.96 -14.02 7.98
N LYS A 2 -14.11 -13.00 8.83
CA LYS A 2 -14.45 -11.65 8.35
C LYS A 2 -13.21 -11.09 7.67
N LEU A 3 -13.29 -10.74 6.39
CA LEU A 3 -12.21 -10.03 5.71
C LEU A 3 -11.96 -8.72 6.47
N PRO A 4 -10.73 -8.40 6.89
CA PRO A 4 -10.44 -7.07 7.41
C PRO A 4 -10.81 -6.05 6.32
N GLU A 5 -11.54 -5.01 6.71
CA GLU A 5 -12.02 -3.99 5.80
C GLU A 5 -10.81 -3.34 5.09
N LEU A 6 -10.80 -3.40 3.75
CA LEU A 6 -9.82 -2.78 2.85
C LEU A 6 -9.49 -1.31 3.19
N ALA A 7 -10.36 -0.63 3.94
CA ALA A 7 -10.31 0.79 4.21
C ALA A 7 -9.94 1.14 5.66
N ARG A 8 -9.64 0.16 6.54
CA ARG A 8 -9.39 0.44 7.96
C ARG A 8 -7.98 0.06 8.38
N PHE A 9 -7.21 1.07 8.78
CA PHE A 9 -5.96 0.86 9.50
C PHE A 9 -6.27 0.34 10.92
N PRO A 10 -5.56 -0.67 11.44
CA PRO A 10 -5.81 -1.18 12.78
C PRO A 10 -5.56 -0.11 13.85
N GLU A 11 -6.51 0.11 14.75
CA GLU A 11 -6.44 1.17 15.78
C GLU A 11 -5.26 1.00 16.75
N ASP A 12 -4.76 -0.23 16.89
CA ASP A 12 -3.63 -0.60 17.71
C ASP A 12 -2.29 -0.60 16.96
N LEU A 13 -2.34 -0.31 15.66
CA LEU A 13 -1.20 0.04 14.84
C LEU A 13 -1.32 1.54 14.58
N GLU A 14 -0.90 2.37 15.53
CA GLU A 14 -0.68 3.78 15.19
C GLU A 14 0.51 3.86 14.21
N PRO A 15 0.41 4.62 13.10
CA PRO A 15 1.59 5.03 12.35
C PRO A 15 2.59 5.59 13.35
N THR A 16 3.84 5.14 13.31
CA THR A 16 4.85 5.53 14.29
C THR A 16 4.83 7.03 14.59
N ALA A 17 4.58 7.34 15.87
CA ALA A 17 4.91 8.56 16.58
C ALA A 17 5.01 9.83 15.71
N GLY A 18 3.86 10.44 15.39
CA GLY A 18 3.82 11.87 15.04
C GLY A 18 3.41 12.22 13.62
N ALA A 19 3.13 11.24 12.76
CA ALA A 19 2.57 11.53 11.45
C ALA A 19 1.18 12.15 11.59
N THR A 20 1.10 13.45 11.35
CA THR A 20 -0.17 14.17 11.29
C THR A 20 -0.86 13.89 9.95
N ALA A 21 -2.18 14.04 9.90
CA ALA A 21 -2.92 13.95 8.64
C ALA A 21 -2.31 14.92 7.60
N GLY A 22 -1.83 14.39 6.47
CA GLY A 22 -1.19 15.16 5.40
C GLY A 22 0.34 15.09 5.36
N GLU A 23 0.99 14.40 6.29
CA GLU A 23 2.44 14.20 6.27
C GLU A 23 2.86 13.05 5.35
N ARG A 24 3.86 13.28 4.49
CA ARG A 24 4.44 12.25 3.61
C ARG A 24 5.39 11.38 4.42
N ILE A 25 4.92 10.26 4.96
CA ILE A 25 5.81 9.26 5.57
C ILE A 25 6.51 8.49 4.43
N PRO A 26 7.85 8.56 4.30
CA PRO A 26 8.56 7.84 3.24
C PRO A 26 8.33 6.32 3.28
N PHE A 27 8.35 5.68 2.10
CA PHE A 27 8.17 4.23 1.98
C PHE A 27 9.24 3.44 2.76
N ASP A 28 10.46 3.96 2.89
CA ASP A 28 11.54 3.30 3.63
C ASP A 28 11.34 3.34 5.15
N ALA A 29 10.61 4.34 5.67
CA ALA A 29 10.18 4.42 7.06
C ALA A 29 9.13 3.34 7.35
N TRP A 30 8.10 3.22 6.51
CA TRP A 30 7.13 2.13 6.60
C TRP A 30 7.78 0.74 6.49
N ALA A 31 8.73 0.58 5.55
CA ALA A 31 9.47 -0.67 5.38
C ALA A 31 10.25 -1.06 6.65
N ARG A 32 10.82 -0.08 7.36
CA ARG A 32 11.51 -0.29 8.63
C ARG A 32 10.54 -0.75 9.72
N GLU A 33 9.38 -0.12 9.82
CA GLU A 33 8.36 -0.52 10.80
C GLU A 33 7.84 -1.92 10.54
N ILE A 34 7.55 -2.28 9.29
CA ILE A 34 7.13 -3.63 8.91
C ILE A 34 8.17 -4.68 9.32
N LYS A 35 9.47 -4.38 9.22
CA LYS A 35 10.54 -5.30 9.65
C LYS A 35 10.55 -5.56 11.16
N HIS A 36 10.06 -4.63 11.97
CA HIS A 36 10.13 -4.70 13.43
C HIS A 36 8.77 -4.93 14.10
N ASN A 37 7.67 -4.82 13.36
CA ASN A 37 6.31 -5.00 13.85
C ASN A 37 5.60 -6.15 13.10
N PRO A 38 5.53 -7.36 13.70
CA PRO A 38 4.90 -8.53 13.08
C PRO A 38 3.44 -8.31 12.68
N ARG A 39 2.70 -7.49 13.42
CA ARG A 39 1.28 -7.22 13.13
C ARG A 39 1.12 -6.27 11.95
N LEU A 40 2.00 -5.27 11.83
CA LEU A 40 2.04 -4.41 10.65
C LEU A 40 2.45 -5.20 9.40
N LYS A 41 3.37 -6.16 9.55
CA LYS A 41 3.72 -7.10 8.49
C LYS A 41 2.52 -7.95 8.05
N GLU A 42 1.81 -8.57 9.00
CA GLU A 42 0.59 -9.34 8.70
C GLU A 42 -0.46 -8.47 8.00
N TYR A 43 -0.62 -7.23 8.45
CA TYR A 43 -1.52 -6.27 7.82
C TYR A 43 -1.11 -5.94 6.37
N ALA A 44 0.19 -5.71 6.12
CA ALA A 44 0.73 -5.48 4.78
C ALA A 44 0.44 -6.66 3.85
N GLU A 45 0.75 -7.88 4.29
CA GLU A 45 0.50 -9.12 3.54
C GLU A 45 -1.00 -9.32 3.27
N THR A 46 -1.85 -8.97 4.24
CA THR A 46 -3.30 -9.03 4.09
C THR A 46 -3.82 -8.03 3.06
N GLN A 47 -3.34 -6.78 3.06
CA GLN A 47 -3.70 -5.80 2.04
C GLN A 47 -3.31 -6.28 0.64
N ALA A 48 -2.09 -6.78 0.49
CA ALA A 48 -1.63 -7.33 -0.78
C ALA A 48 -2.47 -8.53 -1.26
N PHE A 49 -2.88 -9.41 -0.35
CA PHE A 49 -3.80 -10.50 -0.67
C PHE A 49 -5.17 -9.98 -1.13
N LEU A 50 -5.74 -9.00 -0.41
CA LEU A 50 -7.03 -8.42 -0.76
C LEU A 50 -6.98 -7.71 -2.12
N TRP A 51 -5.93 -6.96 -2.42
CA TRP A 51 -5.73 -6.31 -3.72
C TRP A 51 -5.62 -7.34 -4.84
N ARG A 52 -4.96 -8.48 -4.59
CA ARG A 52 -4.89 -9.57 -5.56
C ARG A 52 -6.28 -10.17 -5.79
N SER A 53 -7.04 -10.41 -4.74
CA SER A 53 -8.40 -10.98 -4.88
C SER A 53 -9.35 -10.09 -5.66
N ALA A 54 -9.15 -8.77 -5.66
CA ALA A 54 -9.93 -7.85 -6.48
C ALA A 54 -9.69 -8.04 -7.99
N LEU A 55 -8.59 -8.70 -8.37
CA LEU A 55 -8.30 -9.05 -9.77
C LEU A 55 -8.98 -10.35 -10.22
N ASP A 56 -9.49 -11.18 -9.29
CA ASP A 56 -10.07 -12.48 -9.63
C ASP A 56 -11.31 -12.35 -10.55
N ASP A 57 -12.01 -11.21 -10.50
CA ASP A 57 -13.18 -10.89 -11.34
C ASP A 57 -12.85 -10.03 -12.58
N VAL A 58 -11.56 -9.77 -12.83
CA VAL A 58 -11.10 -8.86 -13.88
C VAL A 58 -10.54 -9.67 -15.05
N PRO A 59 -11.00 -9.46 -16.29
CA PRO A 59 -10.45 -10.16 -17.44
C PRO A 59 -8.97 -9.81 -17.65
N ASP A 60 -8.22 -10.70 -18.30
CA ASP A 60 -6.82 -10.45 -18.66
C ASP A 60 -6.66 -9.10 -19.40
N GLY A 61 -5.71 -8.29 -18.96
CA GLY A 61 -5.49 -6.93 -19.46
C GLY A 61 -6.48 -5.87 -18.92
N GLY A 62 -7.40 -6.28 -18.05
CA GLY A 62 -8.29 -5.38 -17.32
C GLY A 62 -7.56 -4.61 -16.20
N HIS A 63 -8.24 -3.62 -15.65
CA HIS A 63 -7.68 -2.70 -14.65
C HIS A 63 -8.67 -2.48 -13.51
N VAL A 64 -8.15 -2.30 -12.30
CA VAL A 64 -8.93 -1.93 -11.11
C VAL A 64 -8.39 -0.62 -10.55
N LEU A 65 -9.30 0.28 -10.19
CA LEU A 65 -8.98 1.46 -9.38
C LEU A 65 -9.45 1.22 -7.96
N MET A 66 -8.51 1.15 -7.02
CA MET A 66 -8.79 1.08 -5.59
C MET A 66 -8.52 2.44 -4.95
N ILE A 67 -9.48 2.94 -4.17
CA ILE A 67 -9.38 4.22 -3.46
C ILE A 67 -9.36 3.91 -1.97
N SER A 68 -8.34 4.39 -1.26
CA SER A 68 -8.17 4.20 0.19
C SER A 68 -7.44 5.41 0.80
N HIS A 69 -7.04 5.29 2.06
CA HIS A 69 -6.32 6.32 2.80
C HIS A 69 -4.80 6.18 2.69
N GLY A 70 -4.08 7.29 2.85
CA GLY A 70 -2.63 7.28 3.08
C GLY A 70 -2.29 6.44 4.32
N GLY A 71 -1.12 5.81 4.29
CA GLY A 71 -0.71 4.76 5.22
C GLY A 71 -1.20 3.37 4.81
N ILE A 72 -2.46 3.23 4.36
CA ILE A 72 -2.96 1.92 3.87
C ILE A 72 -2.32 1.56 2.54
N ILE A 73 -2.25 2.53 1.61
CA ILE A 73 -1.67 2.31 0.28
C ILE A 73 -0.17 2.02 0.38
N GLU A 74 0.58 2.77 1.19
CA GLU A 74 2.03 2.55 1.36
C GLU A 74 2.32 1.18 1.98
N VAL A 75 1.58 0.80 3.02
CA VAL A 75 1.75 -0.49 3.69
C VAL A 75 1.32 -1.65 2.79
N GLY A 76 0.20 -1.51 2.07
CA GLY A 76 -0.22 -2.54 1.12
C GLY A 76 0.75 -2.69 -0.07
N ALA A 77 1.33 -1.59 -0.55
CA ALA A 77 2.37 -1.61 -1.58
C ALA A 77 3.60 -2.39 -1.12
N LEU A 78 4.05 -2.18 0.12
CA LEU A 78 5.13 -2.94 0.75
C LEU A 78 4.77 -4.41 0.99
N GLY A 79 3.50 -4.72 1.22
CA GLY A 79 3.01 -6.09 1.26
C GLY A 79 3.01 -6.77 -0.11
N ALA A 80 2.76 -6.01 -1.18
CA ALA A 80 2.69 -6.51 -2.55
C ALA A 80 4.09 -6.76 -3.13
N ASP A 81 4.97 -5.78 -3.03
CA ASP A 81 6.39 -5.87 -3.41
C ASP A 81 7.24 -5.04 -2.44
N PHE A 82 7.79 -5.70 -1.42
CA PHE A 82 8.54 -5.04 -0.37
C PHE A 82 9.77 -4.28 -0.88
N GLU A 83 10.57 -4.92 -1.74
CA GLU A 83 11.82 -4.31 -2.22
C GLU A 83 11.54 -3.24 -3.29
N GLY A 84 10.54 -3.46 -4.15
CA GLY A 84 10.11 -2.45 -5.12
C GLY A 84 9.53 -1.21 -4.44
N ALA A 85 8.65 -1.39 -3.45
CA ALA A 85 7.98 -0.28 -2.77
C ALA A 85 8.92 0.51 -1.85
N ARG A 86 9.83 -0.16 -1.12
CA ARG A 86 10.79 0.49 -0.19
C ARG A 86 11.63 1.57 -0.88
N GLY A 87 11.90 1.42 -2.18
CA GLY A 87 12.73 2.34 -2.97
C GLY A 87 11.99 3.54 -3.57
N LEU A 88 10.68 3.67 -3.35
CA LEU A 88 9.86 4.69 -4.02
C LEU A 88 10.07 6.13 -3.49
N GLY A 89 10.74 6.29 -2.35
CA GLY A 89 11.02 7.61 -1.76
C GLY A 89 9.88 8.12 -0.87
N ASP A 90 9.51 9.38 -1.03
CA ASP A 90 8.51 10.04 -0.19
C ASP A 90 7.14 9.33 -0.22
N GLY A 91 6.41 9.41 0.90
CA GLY A 91 5.03 8.93 1.01
C GLY A 91 4.06 9.64 0.08
N LEU A 92 2.83 9.16 0.04
CA LEU A 92 1.79 9.68 -0.84
C LEU A 92 1.09 10.91 -0.22
N GLN A 93 0.65 11.82 -1.08
CA GLN A 93 -0.32 12.87 -0.76
C GLN A 93 -1.72 12.50 -1.25
N TYR A 94 -2.68 13.37 -0.97
CA TYR A 94 -4.00 13.31 -1.57
C TYR A 94 -3.92 13.20 -3.09
N LEU A 95 -4.72 12.29 -3.65
CA LEU A 95 -4.80 12.01 -5.10
C LEU A 95 -3.53 11.41 -5.71
N GLU A 96 -2.55 11.05 -4.90
CA GLU A 96 -1.40 10.25 -5.31
C GLU A 96 -1.64 8.76 -4.97
N GLY A 97 -0.90 7.87 -5.62
CA GLY A 97 -1.06 6.43 -5.42
C GLY A 97 0.12 5.62 -5.95
N VAL A 98 -0.10 4.31 -6.01
CA VAL A 98 0.80 3.38 -6.69
C VAL A 98 0.05 2.67 -7.81
N ARG A 99 0.75 2.43 -8.92
CA ARG A 99 0.35 1.46 -9.94
C ARG A 99 1.12 0.17 -9.71
N LEU A 100 0.39 -0.93 -9.68
CA LEU A 100 0.92 -2.28 -9.54
C LEU A 100 0.46 -3.12 -10.73
N GLU A 101 1.35 -3.97 -11.22
CA GLU A 101 1.03 -5.00 -12.21
C GLU A 101 0.98 -6.37 -11.54
N TRP A 102 0.03 -7.23 -11.92
CA TRP A 102 0.00 -8.63 -11.50
C TRP A 102 0.38 -9.52 -12.68
N THR A 103 1.41 -10.36 -12.51
CA THR A 103 1.93 -11.21 -13.60
C THR A 103 1.26 -12.60 -13.66
N GLY A 104 0.16 -12.80 -12.95
CA GLY A 104 -0.47 -14.11 -12.75
C GLY A 104 0.11 -14.91 -11.57
N THR A 105 1.35 -14.66 -11.18
CA THR A 105 2.04 -15.40 -10.09
C THR A 105 2.57 -14.51 -8.97
N LYS A 106 2.86 -13.25 -9.26
CA LYS A 106 3.37 -12.27 -8.30
C LYS A 106 3.01 -10.86 -8.72
N TRP A 107 3.13 -9.94 -7.77
CA TRP A 107 3.19 -8.53 -8.09
C TRP A 107 4.47 -8.24 -8.88
N GLY A 108 4.30 -7.51 -9.98
CA GLY A 108 5.32 -7.09 -10.92
C GLY A 108 5.75 -5.66 -10.63
N ARG A 109 5.83 -4.84 -11.68
CA ARG A 109 6.28 -3.46 -11.57
C ARG A 109 5.40 -2.65 -10.61
N ILE A 110 6.04 -1.91 -9.72
CA ILE A 110 5.41 -0.87 -8.91
C ILE A 110 5.88 0.50 -9.38
N GLU A 111 4.95 1.45 -9.52
CA GLU A 111 5.23 2.83 -9.90
C GLU A 111 4.47 3.78 -8.99
N LEU A 112 5.08 4.90 -8.66
CA LEU A 112 4.36 6.03 -8.08
C LEU A 112 3.52 6.72 -9.14
N VAL A 113 2.30 7.06 -8.77
CA VAL A 113 1.42 7.96 -9.51
C VAL A 113 1.28 9.22 -8.67
N ARG A 114 1.81 10.34 -9.17
CA ARG A 114 1.75 11.64 -8.50
C ARG A 114 0.72 12.51 -9.21
N SER A 115 0.09 13.43 -8.48
CA SER A 115 -0.67 14.51 -9.11
C SER A 115 0.32 15.50 -9.71
N ASP A 116 0.05 15.94 -10.95
CA ASP A 116 0.85 16.98 -11.62
C ASP A 116 0.77 18.33 -10.88
N ASP A 117 -0.25 18.49 -10.03
CA ASP A 117 -0.42 19.60 -9.10
C ASP A 117 0.26 19.26 -7.77
N GLY A 118 1.58 19.36 -7.72
CA GLY A 118 2.28 19.56 -6.44
C GLY A 118 2.00 20.99 -5.92
N PRO A 119 2.05 21.24 -4.60
CA PRO A 119 2.08 22.61 -4.10
C PRO A 119 3.27 23.41 -4.66
#